data_AF-A0A847PG35-F1
#
_entry.id   AF-A0A847PG35-F1
#
_cell.length_a   1.000
_cell.length_b   1.000
_cell.length_c   1.000
_cell.angle_alpha   90.00
_cell.angle_beta   90.00
_cell.angle_gamma   90.00
#
_symmetry.space_group_name_H-M   'P 1'
#
loop_
_entity.id
_entity.type
_entity.pdbx_description
1 polymer ?
#
loop_
_entity_poly.entity_id
_entity_poly.type
_entity_poly.pdbx_seq_one_letter_code
_entity_poly.pdbx_strand_id
1 'polypeptide(L)'
;MKKCIILFVAMLLIMGTAFSASAHFQVILPSDDLINDGESTELEIQLIFTHPSEASHTMDMEKPELFGVLHKGKKVDLTKTLESFTFHGGDAWKASFNAKGFGDFLFYLVPAPYYESAEDKYITQITKVVVNNLGMPTDWDAELDLQAEIVPLNKPYGLWTGNVFQGVVKMDGEPVPYAEVEVERINSQAFSGLAGEEPKFPSDAHITQVIRADENGVFTYGIPKSGWWGFAALMEGEEIKGKDHEIGAVMWVKAYDLN
;
A
#
# COMPACT_ATOMS: atom_id res chain seq x y z
N MET A 1 -20.65 33.09 35.83
CA MET A 1 -20.73 33.50 34.40
C MET A 1 -19.37 33.39 33.70
N LYS A 2 -18.34 34.17 34.06
CA LYS A 2 -17.01 34.10 33.40
C LYS A 2 -16.35 32.69 33.43
N LYS A 3 -16.47 31.96 34.55
CA LYS A 3 -15.95 30.58 34.68
C LYS A 3 -16.69 29.56 33.80
N CYS A 4 -18.01 29.73 33.60
CA CYS A 4 -18.81 28.88 32.72
C CYS A 4 -18.47 29.12 31.25
N ILE A 5 -18.17 30.37 30.86
CA ILE A 5 -17.74 30.72 29.51
C ILE A 5 -16.35 30.12 29.20
N ILE A 6 -15.42 30.15 30.16
CA ILE A 6 -14.09 29.54 29.98
C ILE A 6 -14.18 28.02 29.83
N LEU A 7 -15.03 27.35 30.61
CA LEU A 7 -15.29 25.91 30.46
C LEU A 7 -15.96 25.57 29.13
N PHE A 8 -16.88 26.41 28.65
CA PHE A 8 -17.55 26.20 27.36
C PHE A 8 -16.58 26.39 26.18
N VAL A 9 -15.70 27.40 26.25
CA VAL A 9 -14.67 27.63 25.23
C VAL A 9 -13.59 26.54 25.23
N ALA A 10 -13.21 26.02 26.41
CA ALA A 10 -12.29 24.88 26.51
C ALA A 10 -12.91 23.57 25.96
N MET A 11 -14.21 23.36 26.18
CA MET A 11 -14.93 22.19 25.65
C MET A 11 -15.15 22.29 24.12
N LEU A 12 -15.35 23.51 23.59
CA LEU A 12 -15.37 23.79 22.15
C LEU A 12 -13.99 23.64 21.49
N LEU A 13 -12.89 23.91 22.19
CA LEU A 13 -11.54 23.67 21.68
C LEU A 13 -11.20 22.16 21.60
N ILE A 14 -11.70 21.34 22.54
CA ILE A 14 -11.48 19.88 22.54
C ILE A 14 -12.33 19.17 21.47
N MET A 15 -13.51 19.70 21.13
CA MET A 15 -14.35 19.17 20.04
C MET A 15 -13.87 19.55 18.63
N GLY A 16 -12.85 20.40 18.51
CA GLY A 16 -12.40 20.97 17.23
C GLY A 16 -11.24 20.25 16.53
N THR A 17 -10.73 19.14 17.08
CA THR A 17 -9.61 18.40 16.47
C THR A 17 -9.89 16.91 16.45
N ALA A 18 -10.93 16.51 15.70
CA ALA A 18 -10.86 15.21 15.06
C ALA A 18 -9.76 15.33 13.99
N PHE A 19 -8.53 14.99 14.35
CA PHE A 19 -7.54 14.68 13.32
C PHE A 19 -8.13 13.47 12.59
N SER A 20 -8.49 13.65 11.31
CA SER A 20 -8.65 12.52 10.41
C SER A 20 -7.30 11.81 10.42
N ALA A 21 -7.21 10.71 11.15
CA ALA A 21 -6.08 9.80 11.02
C ALA A 21 -6.23 9.19 9.62
N SER A 22 -5.51 9.78 8.66
CA SER A 22 -5.49 9.28 7.29
C SER A 22 -4.38 8.24 7.22
N ALA A 23 -4.71 7.04 6.76
CA ALA A 23 -3.74 5.97 6.67
C ALA A 23 -2.67 6.32 5.62
N HIS A 24 -1.42 6.12 5.97
CA HIS A 24 -0.32 6.26 5.02
C HIS A 24 -0.20 4.96 4.22
N PHE A 25 0.02 5.04 2.91
CA PHE A 25 0.28 3.86 2.08
C PHE A 25 1.52 4.04 1.22
N GLN A 26 2.45 3.10 1.35
CA GLN A 26 3.54 2.91 0.40
C GLN A 26 3.00 2.13 -0.80
N VAL A 27 2.86 2.83 -1.92
CA VAL A 27 2.29 2.34 -3.17
C VAL A 27 3.39 1.85 -4.10
N ILE A 28 3.22 0.67 -4.68
CA ILE A 28 3.90 0.25 -5.91
C ILE A 28 2.84 0.19 -7.00
N LEU A 29 2.85 1.14 -7.93
CA LEU A 29 1.88 1.27 -9.00
C LEU A 29 2.52 0.93 -10.34
N PRO A 30 2.37 -0.31 -10.84
CA PRO A 30 2.79 -0.63 -12.19
C PRO A 30 1.78 -0.06 -13.21
N SER A 31 2.26 0.26 -14.40
CA SER A 31 1.41 0.71 -15.52
C SER A 31 0.39 -0.34 -15.94
N ASP A 32 0.67 -1.61 -15.66
CA ASP A 32 -0.23 -2.74 -15.84
C ASP A 32 0.04 -3.85 -14.80
N ASP A 33 -0.97 -4.62 -14.44
CA ASP A 33 -0.90 -5.76 -13.53
C ASP A 33 -1.08 -7.11 -14.23
N LEU A 34 -1.65 -7.12 -15.45
CA LEU A 34 -1.88 -8.33 -16.21
C LEU A 34 -1.61 -8.10 -17.70
N ILE A 35 -0.43 -8.53 -18.16
CA ILE A 35 0.01 -8.42 -19.56
C ILE A 35 -0.56 -9.60 -20.36
N ASN A 36 -1.35 -9.30 -21.38
CA ASN A 36 -1.96 -10.25 -22.29
C ASN A 36 -1.14 -10.45 -23.58
N ASP A 37 -1.52 -11.47 -24.37
CA ASP A 37 -0.86 -11.74 -25.64
C ASP A 37 -0.97 -10.53 -26.60
N GLY A 38 0.16 -10.12 -27.16
CA GLY A 38 0.27 -8.95 -28.03
C GLY A 38 0.41 -7.60 -27.31
N GLU A 39 0.31 -7.54 -25.98
CA GLU A 39 0.54 -6.32 -25.20
C GLU A 39 2.04 -6.05 -24.97
N SER A 40 2.36 -4.80 -24.61
CA SER A 40 3.73 -4.41 -24.28
C SER A 40 4.18 -5.08 -22.99
N THR A 41 5.43 -5.56 -22.98
CA THR A 41 6.09 -6.07 -21.76
C THR A 41 6.89 -5.01 -21.01
N GLU A 42 6.97 -3.79 -21.56
CA GLU A 42 7.57 -2.65 -20.88
C GLU A 42 6.58 -2.10 -19.85
N LEU A 43 7.01 -2.08 -18.59
CA LEU A 43 6.27 -1.55 -17.46
C LEU A 43 6.95 -0.27 -16.98
N GLU A 44 6.17 0.78 -16.75
CA GLU A 44 6.55 1.86 -15.85
C GLU A 44 6.04 1.51 -14.45
N ILE A 45 6.88 1.62 -13.44
CA ILE A 45 6.52 1.33 -12.05
C ILE A 45 6.80 2.58 -11.23
N GLN A 46 5.78 3.08 -10.56
CA GLN A 46 5.86 4.23 -9.68
C GLN A 46 5.81 3.79 -8.22
N LEU A 47 6.66 4.39 -7.40
CA LEU A 47 6.77 4.19 -5.96
C LEU A 47 6.39 5.53 -5.31
N ILE A 48 5.27 5.53 -4.60
CA ILE A 48 4.64 6.75 -4.06
C ILE A 48 4.26 6.48 -2.62
N PHE A 49 4.50 7.43 -1.71
CA PHE A 49 4.03 7.36 -0.33
C PHE A 49 2.95 8.42 -0.13
N THR A 50 1.69 8.03 0.07
CA THR A 50 0.53 8.95 0.04
C THR A 50 -0.70 8.37 0.76
N HIS A 51 -1.77 9.16 0.86
CA HIS A 51 -3.12 8.72 1.22
C HIS A 51 -3.90 8.36 -0.06
N PRO A 52 -4.07 7.07 -0.42
CA PRO A 52 -4.43 6.67 -1.77
C PRO A 52 -5.89 6.95 -2.13
N SER A 53 -6.81 6.93 -1.16
CA SER A 53 -8.23 7.23 -1.39
C SER A 53 -8.49 8.71 -1.58
N GLU A 54 -7.85 9.56 -0.79
CA GLU A 54 -8.01 11.02 -0.88
C GLU A 54 -7.12 11.62 -1.98
N ALA A 55 -5.92 11.05 -2.16
CA ALA A 55 -4.87 11.50 -3.07
C ALA A 55 -4.54 13.00 -2.91
N SER A 56 -4.64 13.51 -1.67
CA SER A 56 -4.52 14.93 -1.32
C SER A 56 -3.10 15.33 -0.93
N HIS A 57 -2.34 14.43 -0.29
CA HIS A 57 -0.99 14.67 0.20
C HIS A 57 -0.04 13.53 -0.15
N THR A 58 1.18 13.87 -0.58
CA THR A 58 2.28 12.92 -0.84
C THR A 58 3.42 13.24 0.11
N MET A 59 3.90 12.22 0.80
CA MET A 59 5.02 12.31 1.72
C MET A 59 6.33 12.20 0.94
N ASP A 60 7.35 12.97 1.36
CA ASP A 60 8.66 12.94 0.72
C ASP A 60 9.36 11.61 0.96
N MET A 61 9.48 10.81 -0.10
CA MET A 61 10.22 9.56 -0.05
C MET A 61 11.73 9.81 -0.18
N GLU A 62 12.46 9.49 0.88
CA GLU A 62 13.89 9.22 0.74
C GLU A 62 14.12 8.07 -0.25
N LYS A 63 15.35 7.98 -0.78
CA LYS A 63 15.68 6.89 -1.71
C LYS A 63 15.46 5.54 -1.02
N PRO A 64 14.68 4.61 -1.62
CA PRO A 64 14.46 3.29 -1.07
C PRO A 64 15.76 2.55 -0.74
N GLU A 65 15.74 1.80 0.36
CA GLU A 65 16.84 0.91 0.73
C GLU A 65 16.95 -0.25 -0.25
N LEU A 66 15.80 -0.78 -0.70
CA LEU A 66 15.71 -1.84 -1.69
C LEU A 66 14.43 -1.72 -2.50
N PHE A 67 14.56 -1.70 -3.83
CA PHE A 67 13.47 -2.01 -4.74
C PHE A 67 13.90 -3.18 -5.61
N GLY A 68 13.09 -4.24 -5.68
CA GLY A 68 13.46 -5.44 -6.40
C GLY A 68 12.27 -6.18 -7.01
N VAL A 69 12.60 -7.22 -7.77
CA VAL A 69 11.61 -8.12 -8.37
C VAL A 69 12.07 -9.56 -8.25
N LEU A 70 11.15 -10.44 -7.87
CA LEU A 70 11.31 -11.90 -7.95
C LEU A 70 10.60 -12.40 -9.20
N HIS A 71 11.30 -13.19 -10.01
CA HIS A 71 10.72 -13.93 -11.13
C HIS A 71 11.36 -15.32 -11.24
N LYS A 72 10.55 -16.37 -11.16
CA LYS A 72 10.95 -17.79 -11.22
C LYS A 72 12.09 -18.09 -10.25
N GLY A 73 11.90 -17.71 -8.99
CA GLY A 73 12.88 -17.89 -7.92
C GLY A 73 14.15 -17.02 -8.01
N LYS A 74 14.25 -16.09 -8.98
CA LYS A 74 15.42 -15.20 -9.12
C LYS A 74 15.06 -13.78 -8.69
N LYS A 75 15.76 -13.28 -7.67
CA LYS A 75 15.67 -11.88 -7.21
C LYS A 75 16.59 -11.00 -8.06
N VAL A 76 16.09 -9.84 -8.49
CA VAL A 76 16.86 -8.78 -9.17
C VAL A 76 16.68 -7.49 -8.40
N ASP A 77 17.80 -6.85 -8.05
CA ASP A 77 17.82 -5.53 -7.42
C ASP A 77 17.71 -4.42 -8.49
N LEU A 78 16.68 -3.59 -8.35
CA LEU A 78 16.32 -2.47 -9.22
C LEU A 78 16.58 -1.11 -8.54
N THR A 79 17.12 -1.07 -7.33
CA THR A 79 17.32 0.17 -6.56
C THR A 79 18.19 1.20 -7.28
N LYS A 80 19.13 0.72 -8.10
CA LYS A 80 20.02 1.57 -8.91
C LYS A 80 19.36 2.12 -10.18
N THR A 81 18.20 1.58 -10.58
CA THR A 81 17.45 2.05 -11.76
C THR A 81 16.37 3.07 -11.39
N LEU A 82 16.22 3.39 -10.11
CA LEU A 82 15.24 4.35 -9.64
C LEU A 82 15.59 5.77 -10.09
N GLU A 83 14.62 6.42 -10.70
CA GLU A 83 14.64 7.84 -11.08
C GLU A 83 13.67 8.60 -10.17
N SER A 84 14.13 9.73 -9.62
CA SER A 84 13.27 10.60 -8.81
C SER A 84 12.27 11.34 -9.68
N PHE A 85 11.05 11.52 -9.19
CA PHE A 85 10.06 12.43 -9.76
C PHE A 85 9.21 13.03 -8.64
N THR A 86 8.42 14.06 -8.96
CA THR A 86 7.51 14.70 -7.99
C THR A 86 6.09 14.25 -8.28
N PHE A 87 5.38 13.76 -7.25
CA PHE A 87 3.96 13.40 -7.31
C PHE A 87 3.19 14.26 -6.30
N HIS A 88 2.20 15.02 -6.76
CA HIS A 88 1.40 15.98 -5.94
C HIS A 88 2.22 16.82 -4.94
N GLY A 89 3.43 17.23 -5.35
CA GLY A 89 4.31 18.10 -4.56
C GLY A 89 5.29 17.38 -3.64
N GLY A 90 5.20 16.06 -3.47
CA GLY A 90 6.13 15.24 -2.70
C GLY A 90 7.12 14.45 -3.56
N ASP A 91 8.26 14.11 -2.98
CA ASP A 91 9.29 13.28 -3.62
C ASP A 91 8.85 11.81 -3.76
N ALA A 92 9.00 11.27 -4.97
CA ALA A 92 8.62 9.91 -5.34
C ALA A 92 9.66 9.28 -6.29
N TRP A 93 9.53 7.99 -6.55
CA TRP A 93 10.50 7.25 -7.38
C TRP A 93 9.82 6.43 -8.46
N LYS A 94 10.47 6.27 -9.61
CA LYS A 94 9.97 5.40 -10.68
C LYS A 94 11.08 4.56 -11.30
N ALA A 95 10.71 3.46 -11.91
CA ALA A 95 11.59 2.61 -12.71
C ALA A 95 10.88 2.10 -13.95
N SER A 96 11.63 1.86 -15.01
CA SER A 96 11.18 1.08 -16.16
C SER A 96 11.69 -0.36 -16.04
N PHE A 97 10.83 -1.33 -16.35
CA PHE A 97 11.17 -2.74 -16.29
C PHE A 97 10.54 -3.50 -17.46
N ASN A 98 11.34 -4.34 -18.12
CA ASN A 98 10.85 -5.20 -19.19
C ASN A 98 10.55 -6.61 -18.63
N ALA A 99 9.27 -6.93 -18.51
CA ALA A 99 8.73 -8.19 -17.98
C ALA A 99 8.86 -9.35 -18.98
N LYS A 100 10.10 -9.71 -19.32
CA LYS A 100 10.41 -10.79 -20.28
C LYS A 100 10.08 -12.16 -19.72
N GLY A 101 9.22 -12.88 -20.42
CA GLY A 101 8.83 -14.25 -20.11
C GLY A 101 7.46 -14.32 -19.42
N PHE A 102 6.80 -15.46 -19.55
CA PHE A 102 5.52 -15.72 -18.88
C PHE A 102 5.72 -15.91 -17.38
N GLY A 103 4.70 -15.63 -16.58
CA GLY A 103 4.72 -15.88 -15.15
C GLY A 103 4.47 -14.63 -14.32
N ASP A 104 4.69 -14.77 -13.02
CA ASP A 104 4.59 -13.69 -12.06
C ASP A 104 5.90 -12.92 -11.96
N PHE A 105 5.77 -11.60 -11.83
CA PHE A 105 6.83 -10.67 -11.44
C PHE A 105 6.39 -10.06 -10.11
N LEU A 106 6.91 -10.60 -9.02
CA LEU A 106 6.62 -10.12 -7.68
C LEU A 106 7.57 -8.98 -7.35
N PHE A 107 7.09 -7.74 -7.51
CA PHE A 107 7.81 -6.54 -7.13
C PHE A 107 7.69 -6.30 -5.64
N TYR A 108 8.77 -5.83 -5.03
CA TYR A 108 8.83 -5.54 -3.61
C TYR A 108 9.69 -4.31 -3.32
N LEU A 109 9.31 -3.58 -2.28
CA LEU A 109 9.92 -2.33 -1.85
C LEU A 109 10.18 -2.37 -0.34
N VAL A 110 11.43 -2.10 0.05
CA VAL A 110 11.82 -1.72 1.40
C VAL A 110 12.19 -0.23 1.35
N PRO A 111 11.32 0.67 1.85
CA PRO A 111 11.60 2.10 1.85
C PRO A 111 12.60 2.45 2.97
N ALA A 112 13.22 3.62 2.87
CA ALA A 112 13.86 4.21 4.04
C ALA A 112 12.78 4.62 5.06
N PRO A 113 13.03 4.57 6.38
CA PRO A 113 12.07 4.98 7.39
C PRO A 113 11.68 6.46 7.24
N TYR A 114 10.38 6.73 7.13
CA TYR A 114 9.83 8.08 7.08
C TYR A 114 9.47 8.56 8.49
N TYR A 115 9.82 9.79 8.83
CA TYR A 115 9.46 10.37 10.14
C TYR A 115 8.16 11.17 10.02
N GLU A 116 7.08 10.68 10.63
CA GLU A 116 5.81 11.39 10.67
C GLU A 116 5.76 12.33 11.86
N SER A 117 5.98 13.61 11.58
CA SER A 117 6.08 14.65 12.61
C SER A 117 4.80 14.88 13.41
N ALA A 118 3.63 14.61 12.81
CA ALA A 118 2.34 14.74 13.48
C ALA A 118 2.11 13.64 14.52
N GLU A 119 2.72 12.47 14.31
CA GLU A 119 2.59 11.29 15.18
C GLU A 119 3.83 11.05 16.05
N ASP A 120 4.91 11.82 15.85
CA ASP A 120 6.19 11.69 16.55
C ASP A 120 6.80 10.26 16.48
N LYS A 121 6.58 9.57 15.34
CA LYS A 121 7.01 8.19 15.10
C LYS A 121 7.63 8.02 13.72
N TYR A 122 8.36 6.92 13.54
CA TYR A 122 8.79 6.47 12.22
C TYR A 122 7.79 5.50 11.61
N ILE A 123 7.65 5.53 10.28
CA ILE A 123 6.84 4.61 9.50
C ILE A 123 7.73 3.91 8.48
N THR A 124 7.62 2.60 8.36
CA THR A 124 8.25 1.81 7.30
C THR A 124 7.25 0.80 6.76
N GLN A 125 6.79 1.02 5.55
CA GLN A 125 5.83 0.14 4.90
C GLN A 125 6.48 -0.66 3.79
N ILE A 126 6.69 -1.94 4.05
CA ILE A 126 7.28 -2.88 3.10
C ILE A 126 6.18 -3.36 2.16
N THR A 127 6.29 -3.01 0.88
CA THR A 127 5.20 -3.19 -0.07
C THR A 127 5.50 -4.29 -1.08
N LYS A 128 4.49 -5.08 -1.44
CA LYS A 128 4.52 -6.02 -2.57
C LYS A 128 3.39 -5.76 -3.57
N VAL A 129 3.66 -6.05 -4.85
CA VAL A 129 2.64 -6.15 -5.91
C VAL A 129 3.08 -7.22 -6.91
N VAL A 130 2.12 -7.95 -7.46
CA VAL A 130 2.39 -8.94 -8.52
C VAL A 130 1.90 -8.39 -9.85
N VAL A 131 2.78 -8.37 -10.85
CA VAL A 131 2.39 -8.23 -12.25
C VAL A 131 2.51 -9.60 -12.90
N ASN A 132 1.47 -10.06 -13.59
CA ASN A 132 1.49 -11.34 -14.28
C ASN A 132 1.57 -11.16 -15.80
N ASN A 133 2.34 -12.01 -16.46
CA ASN A 133 2.43 -12.08 -17.91
C ASN A 133 1.84 -13.40 -18.44
N LEU A 134 0.78 -13.29 -19.26
CA LEU A 134 0.02 -14.37 -19.91
C LEU A 134 -0.85 -15.26 -18.99
N GLY A 135 -1.22 -14.80 -17.80
CA GLY A 135 -2.13 -15.47 -16.89
C GLY A 135 -1.58 -16.71 -16.17
N MET A 136 -0.30 -17.03 -16.36
CA MET A 136 0.33 -18.25 -15.84
C MET A 136 0.94 -18.02 -14.45
N PRO A 137 0.50 -18.74 -13.40
CA PRO A 137 1.07 -18.57 -12.06
C PRO A 137 2.45 -19.23 -11.93
N THR A 138 3.37 -18.57 -11.22
CA THR A 138 4.70 -19.07 -10.88
C THR A 138 5.15 -18.72 -9.45
N ASP A 139 5.10 -17.45 -9.05
CA ASP A 139 5.76 -16.92 -7.83
C ASP A 139 4.82 -16.03 -6.98
N TRP A 140 3.53 -15.94 -7.31
CA TRP A 140 2.58 -15.02 -6.66
C TRP A 140 2.43 -15.21 -5.14
N ASP A 141 2.66 -16.42 -4.62
CA ASP A 141 2.62 -16.79 -3.20
C ASP A 141 4.02 -16.93 -2.58
N ALA A 142 5.07 -16.48 -3.27
CA ALA A 142 6.43 -16.58 -2.76
C ALA A 142 6.64 -15.66 -1.54
N GLU A 143 7.23 -16.24 -0.50
CA GLU A 143 7.80 -15.49 0.62
C GLU A 143 9.16 -14.90 0.21
N LEU A 144 9.43 -13.68 0.64
CA LEU A 144 10.64 -12.95 0.26
C LEU A 144 11.65 -12.80 1.40
N ASP A 145 11.35 -13.36 2.58
CA ASP A 145 12.11 -13.20 3.81
C ASP A 145 12.24 -11.72 4.21
N LEU A 146 11.17 -10.96 4.00
CA LEU A 146 11.10 -9.54 4.39
C LEU A 146 10.73 -9.44 5.87
N GLN A 147 11.15 -8.35 6.53
CA GLN A 147 10.81 -8.11 7.94
C GLN A 147 9.30 -8.11 8.17
N ALA A 148 8.53 -7.57 7.23
CA ALA A 148 7.07 -7.60 7.23
C ALA A 148 6.58 -7.90 5.80
N GLU A 149 5.68 -8.87 5.64
CA GLU A 149 5.08 -9.17 4.35
C GLU A 149 3.67 -9.78 4.44
N ILE A 150 2.83 -9.48 3.44
CA ILE A 150 1.56 -10.17 3.22
C ILE A 150 1.79 -11.27 2.18
N VAL A 151 1.47 -12.51 2.51
CA VAL A 151 1.49 -13.65 1.57
C VAL A 151 0.06 -13.91 1.11
N PRO A 152 -0.29 -13.72 -0.18
CA PRO A 152 -1.65 -13.92 -0.65
C PRO A 152 -2.05 -15.41 -0.60
N LEU A 153 -3.33 -15.69 -0.30
CA LEU A 153 -3.90 -17.06 -0.34
C LEU A 153 -4.64 -17.37 -1.64
N ASN A 154 -4.81 -16.37 -2.50
CA ASN A 154 -5.32 -16.51 -3.86
C ASN A 154 -4.50 -15.62 -4.78
N LYS A 155 -4.47 -15.94 -6.09
CA LYS A 155 -3.76 -15.13 -7.07
C LYS A 155 -4.17 -13.64 -6.91
N PRO A 156 -3.22 -12.73 -6.67
CA PRO A 156 -3.49 -11.31 -6.42
C PRO A 156 -3.76 -10.51 -7.71
N TYR A 157 -3.98 -11.20 -8.82
CA TYR A 157 -4.35 -10.68 -10.13
C TYR A 157 -5.52 -11.50 -10.70
N GLY A 158 -6.22 -10.93 -11.68
CA GLY A 158 -7.42 -11.55 -12.25
C GLY A 158 -8.59 -11.61 -11.27
N LEU A 159 -8.63 -10.69 -10.31
CA LEU A 159 -9.71 -10.57 -9.34
C LEU A 159 -10.89 -9.83 -9.98
N TRP A 160 -12.10 -10.32 -9.72
CA TRP A 160 -13.32 -9.61 -10.07
C TRP A 160 -13.85 -8.79 -8.90
N THR A 161 -14.58 -7.72 -9.19
CA THR A 161 -15.48 -7.09 -8.22
C THR A 161 -16.39 -8.17 -7.62
N GLY A 162 -16.48 -8.19 -6.29
CA GLY A 162 -17.20 -9.20 -5.52
C GLY A 162 -16.38 -10.44 -5.16
N ASN A 163 -15.14 -10.58 -5.65
CA ASN A 163 -14.23 -11.61 -5.14
C ASN A 163 -13.78 -11.28 -3.71
N VAL A 164 -13.36 -12.34 -3.03
CA VAL A 164 -12.70 -12.25 -1.74
C VAL A 164 -11.20 -12.37 -1.96
N PHE A 165 -10.45 -11.43 -1.39
CA PHE A 165 -9.00 -11.51 -1.26
C PHE A 165 -8.64 -11.91 0.17
N GLN A 166 -7.71 -12.84 0.30
CA GLN A 166 -7.16 -13.26 1.59
C GLN A 166 -5.64 -13.21 1.54
N GLY A 167 -5.04 -12.84 2.66
CA GLY A 167 -3.59 -12.86 2.83
C GLY A 167 -3.22 -13.23 4.26
N VAL A 168 -2.02 -13.80 4.41
CA VAL A 168 -1.38 -14.07 5.70
C VAL A 168 -0.44 -12.92 6.00
N VAL A 169 -0.66 -12.20 7.10
CA VAL A 169 0.28 -11.20 7.62
C VAL A 169 1.42 -11.95 8.29
N LYS A 170 2.66 -11.65 7.89
CA LYS A 170 3.86 -12.22 8.51
C LYS A 170 4.83 -11.13 8.93
N MET A 171 5.51 -11.36 10.05
CA MET A 171 6.64 -10.57 10.53
C MET A 171 7.80 -11.53 10.84
N ASP A 172 8.98 -11.24 10.30
CA ASP A 172 10.17 -12.09 10.40
C ASP A 172 9.92 -13.57 10.06
N GLY A 173 9.08 -13.80 9.04
CA GLY A 173 8.72 -15.14 8.57
C GLY A 173 7.64 -15.87 9.37
N GLU A 174 7.14 -15.30 10.47
CA GLU A 174 6.11 -15.88 11.31
C GLU A 174 4.74 -15.19 11.12
N PRO A 175 3.62 -15.92 11.07
CA PRO A 175 2.30 -15.29 11.00
C PRO A 175 2.01 -14.38 12.21
N VAL A 176 1.30 -13.28 11.98
CA VAL A 176 0.95 -12.29 13.03
C VAL A 176 -0.54 -12.38 13.35
N PRO A 177 -0.92 -13.05 14.47
CA PRO A 177 -2.32 -13.19 14.85
C PRO A 177 -2.96 -11.84 15.12
N TYR A 178 -4.21 -11.68 14.71
CA TYR A 178 -5.02 -10.51 15.05
C TYR A 178 -4.44 -9.16 14.61
N ALA A 179 -3.51 -9.15 13.65
CA ALA A 179 -3.00 -7.93 13.04
C ALA A 179 -4.15 -7.07 12.51
N GLU A 180 -4.10 -5.76 12.78
CA GLU A 180 -5.01 -4.81 12.15
C GLU A 180 -4.53 -4.52 10.74
N VAL A 181 -5.47 -4.53 9.78
CA VAL A 181 -5.19 -4.31 8.37
C VAL A 181 -6.06 -3.17 7.88
N GLU A 182 -5.40 -2.08 7.51
CA GLU A 182 -6.02 -0.94 6.86
C GLU A 182 -6.22 -1.23 5.38
N VAL A 183 -7.39 -0.85 4.86
CA VAL A 183 -7.81 -1.14 3.49
C VAL A 183 -8.31 0.14 2.83
N GLU A 184 -7.70 0.45 1.69
CA GLU A 184 -8.02 1.62 0.89
C GLU A 184 -8.05 1.34 -0.61
N ARG A 185 -8.80 2.16 -1.35
CA ARG A 185 -8.90 2.07 -2.82
C ARG A 185 -8.29 3.32 -3.44
N ILE A 186 -7.38 3.15 -4.38
CA ILE A 186 -6.77 4.28 -5.10
C ILE A 186 -7.84 5.14 -5.79
N ASN A 187 -7.73 6.45 -5.64
CA ASN A 187 -8.42 7.42 -6.47
C ASN A 187 -7.77 7.47 -7.87
N SER A 188 -8.23 6.62 -8.78
CA SER A 188 -7.65 6.49 -10.13
C SER A 188 -7.57 7.80 -10.91
N GLN A 189 -8.46 8.77 -10.66
CA GLN A 189 -8.43 10.04 -11.36
C GLN A 189 -7.20 10.86 -10.96
N ALA A 190 -6.96 11.00 -9.66
CA ALA A 190 -5.81 11.74 -9.14
C ALA A 190 -4.46 11.11 -9.56
N PHE A 191 -4.39 9.78 -9.68
CA PHE A 191 -3.19 9.07 -10.12
C PHE A 191 -2.99 9.08 -11.65
N SER A 192 -4.03 9.38 -12.43
CA SER A 192 -3.90 9.60 -13.88
C SER A 192 -3.43 11.01 -14.24
N GLY A 193 -3.08 11.84 -13.25
CA GLY A 193 -2.71 13.25 -13.44
C GLY A 193 -3.88 14.15 -13.83
N LEU A 194 -5.10 13.61 -13.86
CA LEU A 194 -6.32 14.40 -13.98
C LEU A 194 -6.63 15.01 -12.62
N ALA A 195 -6.86 16.32 -12.56
CA ALA A 195 -7.40 16.96 -11.36
C ALA A 195 -8.77 16.32 -11.06
N GLY A 196 -8.77 15.37 -10.13
CA GLY A 196 -9.98 14.70 -9.67
C GLY A 196 -10.62 15.49 -8.55
N GLU A 197 -11.95 15.48 -8.49
CA GLU A 197 -12.64 15.79 -7.25
C GLU A 197 -12.29 14.71 -6.23
N GLU A 198 -12.11 15.10 -4.96
CA GLU A 198 -12.02 14.13 -3.86
C GLU A 198 -13.23 13.20 -3.92
N PRO A 199 -13.04 11.87 -3.78
CA PRO A 199 -14.17 10.96 -3.82
C PRO A 199 -15.11 11.29 -2.66
N LYS A 200 -16.42 11.37 -2.96
CA LYS A 200 -17.41 11.60 -1.90
C LYS A 200 -17.66 10.30 -1.16
N PHE A 201 -17.04 10.17 0.01
CA PHE A 201 -17.28 9.09 0.95
C PHE A 201 -18.51 9.41 1.84
N PRO A 202 -19.30 8.40 2.24
CA PRO A 202 -20.42 8.62 3.16
C PRO A 202 -19.97 9.11 4.55
N SER A 203 -18.76 8.76 4.98
CA SER A 203 -18.09 9.25 6.18
C SER A 203 -16.60 8.89 6.13
N ASP A 204 -15.79 9.48 7.02
CA ASP A 204 -14.36 9.20 7.14
C ASP A 204 -14.05 7.71 7.36
N ALA A 205 -14.94 6.98 8.04
CA ALA A 205 -14.85 5.53 8.23
C ALA A 205 -14.95 4.70 6.93
N HIS A 206 -15.26 5.34 5.79
CA HIS A 206 -15.26 4.71 4.47
C HIS A 206 -14.00 5.04 3.65
N ILE A 207 -13.18 5.98 4.11
CA ILE A 207 -11.89 6.31 3.49
C ILE A 207 -10.95 5.14 3.76
N THR A 208 -10.56 4.99 5.03
CA THR A 208 -9.76 3.87 5.53
C THR A 208 -10.67 2.89 6.26
N GLN A 209 -10.76 1.66 5.75
CA GLN A 209 -11.43 0.57 6.45
C GLN A 209 -10.42 -0.21 7.27
N VAL A 210 -10.79 -0.64 8.47
CA VAL A 210 -9.92 -1.50 9.30
C VAL A 210 -10.57 -2.86 9.46
N ILE A 211 -9.83 -3.90 9.07
CA ILE A 211 -10.17 -5.31 9.31
C ILE A 211 -9.12 -5.94 10.22
N ARG A 212 -9.36 -7.16 10.66
CA ARG A 212 -8.43 -7.88 11.54
C ARG A 212 -8.17 -9.29 11.02
N ALA A 213 -6.92 -9.71 11.12
CA ALA A 213 -6.53 -11.09 10.86
C ALA A 213 -7.09 -12.06 11.92
N ASP A 214 -7.15 -13.35 11.61
CA ASP A 214 -7.49 -14.40 12.56
C ASP A 214 -6.27 -14.86 13.40
N GLU A 215 -6.42 -15.96 14.13
CA GLU A 215 -5.36 -16.52 14.98
C GLU A 215 -4.13 -17.02 14.20
N ASN A 216 -4.28 -17.27 12.89
CA ASN A 216 -3.22 -17.73 12.00
C ASN A 216 -2.66 -16.57 11.16
N GLY A 217 -3.01 -15.32 11.48
CA GLY A 217 -2.61 -14.14 10.71
C GLY A 217 -3.33 -13.98 9.38
N VAL A 218 -4.43 -14.71 9.13
CA VAL A 218 -5.20 -14.60 7.88
C VAL A 218 -6.21 -13.48 7.98
N PHE A 219 -6.12 -12.47 7.11
CA PHE A 219 -7.21 -11.50 6.91
C PHE A 219 -8.07 -11.88 5.70
N THR A 220 -9.29 -11.35 5.67
CA THR A 220 -10.26 -11.60 4.58
C THR A 220 -10.98 -10.31 4.22
N TYR A 221 -11.00 -9.98 2.93
CA TYR A 221 -11.69 -8.78 2.43
C TYR A 221 -12.50 -9.08 1.15
N GLY A 222 -13.76 -8.67 1.12
CA GLY A 222 -14.60 -8.75 -0.07
C GLY A 222 -14.51 -7.45 -0.87
N ILE A 223 -14.08 -7.52 -2.14
CA ILE A 223 -13.77 -6.34 -2.95
C ILE A 223 -15.05 -5.74 -3.53
N PRO A 224 -15.51 -4.56 -3.06
CA PRO A 224 -16.83 -4.03 -3.44
C PRO A 224 -16.84 -3.31 -4.80
N LYS A 225 -15.67 -2.96 -5.35
CA LYS A 225 -15.56 -2.16 -6.57
C LYS A 225 -14.26 -2.44 -7.32
N SER A 226 -14.27 -2.30 -8.64
CA SER A 226 -13.08 -2.40 -9.49
C SER A 226 -12.05 -1.30 -9.20
N GLY A 227 -10.81 -1.57 -9.56
CA GLY A 227 -9.64 -0.70 -9.33
C GLY A 227 -8.61 -1.32 -8.40
N TRP A 228 -7.62 -0.50 -8.05
CA TRP A 228 -6.53 -0.87 -7.16
C TRP A 228 -6.92 -0.74 -5.69
N TRP A 229 -6.61 -1.78 -4.91
CA TRP A 229 -6.86 -1.88 -3.48
C TRP A 229 -5.57 -2.19 -2.75
N GLY A 230 -5.30 -1.43 -1.70
CA GLY A 230 -4.14 -1.57 -0.82
C GLY A 230 -4.57 -2.18 0.50
N PHE A 231 -3.75 -3.09 1.01
CA PHE A 231 -3.89 -3.70 2.34
C PHE A 231 -2.61 -3.42 3.11
N ALA A 232 -2.70 -2.69 4.22
CA ALA A 232 -1.56 -2.36 5.07
C ALA A 232 -1.78 -2.96 6.47
N ALA A 233 -1.05 -4.03 6.78
CA ALA A 233 -1.05 -4.62 8.12
C ALA A 233 -0.01 -3.92 8.99
N LEU A 234 -0.46 -3.18 10.00
CA LEU A 234 0.40 -2.35 10.85
C LEU A 234 0.83 -3.11 12.11
N MET A 235 2.12 -3.02 12.43
CA MET A 235 2.78 -3.72 13.53
C MET A 235 3.81 -2.79 14.19
N GLU A 236 4.29 -3.16 15.37
CA GLU A 236 5.34 -2.44 16.08
C GLU A 236 6.72 -2.91 15.61
N GLY A 237 7.59 -1.98 15.25
CA GLY A 237 8.99 -2.20 14.91
C GLY A 237 9.95 -1.82 16.04
N GLU A 238 11.25 -1.94 15.79
CA GLU A 238 12.28 -1.47 16.73
C GLU A 238 12.38 0.06 16.72
N GLU A 239 12.60 0.68 17.87
CA GLU A 239 12.72 2.14 17.96
C GLU A 239 13.82 2.70 17.04
N ILE A 240 13.48 3.77 16.32
CA ILE A 240 14.41 4.48 15.43
C ILE A 240 14.75 5.82 16.06
N LYS A 241 16.03 6.00 16.42
CA LYS A 241 16.53 7.23 17.09
C LYS A 241 15.75 7.59 18.37
N GLY A 242 15.31 6.58 19.12
CA GLY A 242 14.54 6.74 20.37
C GLY A 242 13.10 7.20 20.16
N LYS A 243 12.53 6.92 19.00
CA LYS A 243 11.14 7.16 18.64
C LYS A 243 10.48 5.85 18.25
N ASP A 244 9.17 5.77 18.51
CA ASP A 244 8.35 4.62 18.13
C ASP A 244 8.45 4.37 16.62
N HIS A 245 8.34 3.11 16.24
CA HIS A 245 8.42 2.68 14.85
C HIS A 245 7.19 1.83 14.51
N GLU A 246 6.42 2.30 13.55
CA GLU A 246 5.38 1.51 12.91
C GLU A 246 5.95 0.82 11.68
N ILE A 247 5.89 -0.51 11.67
CA ILE A 247 6.24 -1.33 10.52
C ILE A 247 4.99 -1.89 9.87
N GLY A 248 4.84 -1.70 8.57
CA GLY A 248 3.69 -2.15 7.80
C GLY A 248 4.07 -3.21 6.78
N ALA A 249 3.31 -4.30 6.72
CA ALA A 249 3.29 -5.19 5.57
C ALA A 249 2.20 -4.70 4.60
N VAL A 250 2.57 -4.29 3.39
CA VAL A 250 1.64 -3.74 2.41
C VAL A 250 1.54 -4.60 1.17
N MET A 251 0.33 -4.81 0.66
CA MET A 251 0.11 -5.45 -0.63
C MET A 251 -0.94 -4.73 -1.45
N TRP A 252 -0.65 -4.56 -2.75
CA TRP A 252 -1.58 -4.00 -3.71
C TRP A 252 -2.12 -5.09 -4.64
N VAL A 253 -3.44 -5.04 -4.89
CA VAL A 253 -4.12 -5.90 -5.87
C VAL A 253 -5.08 -5.07 -6.70
N LYS A 254 -5.45 -5.56 -7.88
CA LYS A 254 -6.43 -4.89 -8.74
C LYS A 254 -7.59 -5.81 -9.06
N ALA A 255 -8.79 -5.25 -8.97
CA ALA A 255 -10.03 -5.92 -9.33
C ALA A 255 -10.66 -5.31 -10.58
N TYR A 256 -11.32 -6.15 -11.37
CA TYR A 256 -11.97 -5.82 -12.62
C TYR A 256 -13.48 -6.05 -12.54
N ASP A 257 -14.25 -5.28 -13.31
CA ASP A 257 -15.68 -5.54 -13.46
C ASP A 257 -15.92 -6.59 -14.55
N LEU A 258 -16.93 -7.43 -14.35
CA LEU A 258 -17.45 -8.30 -15.40
C LEU A 258 -18.24 -7.43 -16.39
N ASN A 259 -17.83 -7.43 -17.67
CA ASN A 259 -18.55 -6.74 -18.74
C ASN A 259 -19.61 -7.63 -19.40
#